data_AF-A0A351XIQ5-F1
#
_entry.id   AF-A0A351XIQ5-F1
#
_cell.length_a   1.000
_cell.length_b   1.000
_cell.length_c   1.000
_cell.angle_alpha   90.00
_cell.angle_beta   90.00
_cell.angle_gamma   90.00
#
_symmetry.space_group_name_H-M   'P 1'
#
loop_
_entity.id
_entity.type
_entity.pdbx_description
1 polymer ?
#
loop_
_entity_poly.entity_id
_entity_poly.type
_entity_poly.pdbx_seq_one_letter_code
_entity_poly.pdbx_strand_id
1 'polypeptide(L)'
;MIALPDKYCENMKILLKEDGFNSYMESFTEKPRPAFRINTLKTDLQTWKKICPFNTETVPWCEKGFITGTEARALLPKHPYYFAGLYYIQEPSAMLPASVLPIEKGDRVLDLCAAPGGKAVEIAAKLNGSGLLVANDISVSRAMALAKNLQMAGASNVMVTAEPPERLTPCFKEYFDKIILDVPCSGEGMFRREPEIIKNWIDKGPVYYSRIQKDILREAYHMLKPGGSLVYSTCTFS
;
A
#
# COMPACT_ATOMS: atom_id res chain seq x y z
N MET A 1 17.03 -20.18 -6.02
CA MET A 1 17.53 -18.80 -6.11
C MET A 1 16.70 -18.09 -7.17
N ILE A 2 16.17 -16.90 -6.91
CA ILE A 2 15.35 -16.17 -7.90
C ILE A 2 16.29 -15.67 -8.99
N ALA A 3 16.05 -16.04 -10.24
CA ALA A 3 16.83 -15.52 -11.37
C ALA A 3 16.35 -14.11 -11.70
N LEU A 4 17.18 -13.11 -11.39
CA LEU A 4 16.92 -11.71 -11.73
C LEU A 4 17.41 -11.42 -13.16
N PRO A 5 16.79 -10.49 -13.90
CA PRO A 5 17.25 -10.13 -15.24
C PRO A 5 18.66 -9.52 -15.22
N ASP A 6 19.54 -9.90 -16.13
CA ASP A 6 20.92 -9.39 -16.17
C ASP A 6 20.97 -7.86 -16.26
N LYS A 7 20.15 -7.28 -17.14
CA LYS A 7 20.00 -5.82 -17.28
C LYS A 7 19.58 -5.14 -15.97
N TYR A 8 18.75 -5.79 -15.16
CA TYR A 8 18.36 -5.27 -13.86
C TYR A 8 19.54 -5.31 -12.87
N CYS A 9 20.26 -6.43 -12.82
CA CYS A 9 21.44 -6.59 -11.98
C CYS A 9 22.54 -5.57 -12.33
N GLU A 10 22.81 -5.36 -13.62
CA GLU A 10 23.77 -4.35 -14.09
C GLU A 10 23.39 -2.94 -13.63
N ASN A 11 22.12 -2.55 -13.84
CA ASN A 11 21.61 -1.25 -13.38
C ASN A 11 21.73 -1.08 -11.86
N MET A 12 21.33 -2.10 -11.09
CA MET A 12 21.42 -2.06 -9.62
C MET A 12 22.87 -2.02 -9.14
N LYS A 13 23.80 -2.71 -9.82
CA LYS A 13 25.24 -2.66 -9.50
C LYS A 13 25.82 -1.26 -9.74
N ILE A 14 25.37 -0.57 -10.78
CA ILE A 14 25.74 0.84 -11.03
C ILE A 14 25.19 1.75 -9.93
N LEU A 15 23.91 1.60 -9.56
CA LEU A 15 23.24 2.46 -8.58
C LEU A 15 23.78 2.28 -7.15
N LEU A 16 23.96 1.03 -6.72
CA LEU A 16 24.33 0.69 -5.35
C LEU A 16 25.84 0.58 -5.13
N LYS A 17 26.63 0.59 -6.21
CA LYS A 17 28.05 0.20 -6.23
C LYS A 17 28.23 -1.26 -5.76
N GLU A 18 29.47 -1.74 -5.78
CA GLU A 18 29.77 -3.16 -5.56
C GLU A 18 29.32 -3.67 -4.19
N ASP A 19 29.72 -3.00 -3.11
CA ASP A 19 29.36 -3.43 -1.74
C ASP A 19 27.85 -3.39 -1.51
N GLY A 20 27.20 -2.30 -1.93
CA GLY A 20 25.74 -2.14 -1.78
C GLY A 20 24.95 -3.15 -2.61
N PHE A 21 25.42 -3.48 -3.82
CA PHE A 21 24.84 -4.52 -4.64
C PHE A 21 24.99 -5.91 -4.00
N ASN A 22 26.16 -6.22 -3.43
CA ASN A 22 26.38 -7.49 -2.74
C ASN A 22 25.44 -7.66 -1.54
N SER A 23 25.31 -6.63 -0.68
CA SER A 23 24.35 -6.65 0.42
C SER A 23 22.90 -6.73 -0.06
N TYR A 24 22.56 -6.04 -1.15
CA TYR A 24 21.24 -6.14 -1.75
C TYR A 24 20.93 -7.56 -2.23
N MET A 25 21.87 -8.22 -2.91
CA MET A 25 21.73 -9.60 -3.37
C MET A 25 21.63 -10.59 -2.19
N GLU A 26 22.38 -10.36 -1.12
CA GLU A 26 22.28 -11.15 0.11
C GLU A 26 20.87 -11.09 0.72
N SER A 27 20.22 -9.91 0.67
CA SER A 27 18.85 -9.73 1.17
C SER A 27 17.78 -10.59 0.47
N PHE A 28 18.06 -11.12 -0.74
CA PHE A 28 17.16 -12.06 -1.42
C PHE A 28 17.19 -13.46 -0.81
N THR A 29 18.21 -13.78 -0.02
CA THR A 29 18.34 -15.06 0.68
C THR A 29 17.62 -15.06 2.02
N GLU A 30 17.28 -13.87 2.54
CA GLU A 30 16.55 -13.72 3.78
C GLU A 30 15.12 -14.27 3.68
N LYS A 31 14.66 -14.86 4.79
CA LYS A 31 13.29 -15.37 4.88
C LYS A 31 12.29 -14.20 4.86
N PRO A 32 11.16 -14.32 4.17
CA PRO A 32 10.10 -13.32 4.22
C PRO A 32 9.62 -13.12 5.67
N ARG A 33 9.48 -11.88 6.09
CA ARG A 33 8.93 -11.53 7.41
C ARG A 33 7.46 -11.13 7.23
N PRO A 34 6.48 -12.00 7.52
CA PRO A 34 5.08 -11.64 7.40
C PRO A 34 4.76 -10.53 8.40
N ALA A 35 3.84 -9.65 8.03
CA ALA A 35 3.44 -8.56 8.89
C ALA A 35 1.97 -8.20 8.66
N PHE A 36 1.41 -7.51 9.64
CA PHE A 36 0.06 -6.98 9.59
C PHE A 36 0.00 -5.65 10.33
N ARG A 37 -1.01 -4.84 10.00
CA ARG A 37 -1.34 -3.63 10.74
C ARG A 37 -2.70 -3.80 11.41
N ILE A 38 -2.81 -3.47 12.70
CA ILE A 38 -4.10 -3.53 13.39
C ILE A 38 -5.06 -2.47 12.86
N ASN A 39 -6.35 -2.77 12.89
CA ASN A 39 -7.40 -1.86 12.46
C ASN A 39 -7.94 -1.09 13.67
N THR A 40 -7.59 0.20 13.76
CA THR A 40 -8.00 1.06 14.87
C THR A 40 -9.48 1.47 14.87
N LEU A 41 -10.26 1.06 13.87
CA LEU A 41 -11.73 1.13 13.91
C LEU A 41 -12.35 0.10 14.84
N LYS A 42 -11.67 -1.02 15.11
CA LYS A 42 -12.23 -2.18 15.83
C LYS A 42 -11.51 -2.52 17.12
N THR A 43 -10.26 -2.10 17.26
CA THR A 43 -9.45 -2.37 18.46
C THR A 43 -8.40 -1.29 18.65
N ASP A 44 -7.88 -1.14 19.86
CA ASP A 44 -6.75 -0.27 20.15
C ASP A 44 -5.48 -1.10 20.48
N LEU A 45 -4.33 -0.43 20.60
CA LEU A 45 -3.05 -1.10 20.88
C LEU A 45 -3.03 -1.84 22.23
N GLN A 46 -3.69 -1.30 23.25
CA GLN A 46 -3.70 -1.91 24.59
C GLN A 46 -4.55 -3.17 24.58
N THR A 47 -5.72 -3.11 23.96
CA THR A 47 -6.60 -4.26 23.76
C THR A 47 -5.91 -5.32 22.90
N TRP A 48 -5.31 -4.92 21.78
CA TRP A 48 -4.60 -5.84 20.88
C TRP A 48 -3.48 -6.60 21.58
N LYS A 49 -2.63 -5.92 22.36
CA LYS A 49 -1.53 -6.55 23.10
C LYS A 49 -1.99 -7.67 24.05
N LYS A 50 -3.21 -7.58 24.58
CA LYS A 50 -3.78 -8.61 25.47
C LYS A 50 -4.32 -9.83 24.73
N ILE A 51 -4.79 -9.64 23.48
CA ILE A 51 -5.48 -10.68 22.72
C ILE A 51 -4.65 -11.23 21.56
N CYS A 52 -3.50 -10.63 21.24
CA CYS A 52 -2.66 -11.02 20.11
C CYS A 52 -2.19 -12.47 20.26
N PRO A 53 -2.57 -13.39 19.35
CA PRO A 53 -2.21 -14.80 19.44
C PRO A 53 -0.84 -15.10 18.79
N PHE A 54 -0.16 -14.08 18.28
CA PHE A 54 1.06 -14.21 17.50
C PHE A 54 2.25 -13.65 18.28
N ASN A 55 3.42 -14.27 18.14
CA ASN A 55 4.68 -13.66 18.56
C ASN A 55 5.03 -12.53 17.56
N THR A 56 5.15 -11.31 18.05
CA THR A 56 5.30 -10.11 17.21
C THR A 56 6.34 -9.14 17.70
N GLU A 57 7.06 -8.53 16.75
CA GLU A 57 7.85 -7.31 16.94
C GLU A 57 7.11 -6.11 16.33
N THR A 58 7.29 -4.91 16.89
CA THR A 58 6.65 -3.71 16.33
C THR A 58 7.42 -3.23 15.11
N VAL A 59 6.71 -2.75 14.08
CA VAL A 59 7.32 -2.09 12.92
C VAL A 59 7.84 -0.71 13.36
N PRO A 60 9.15 -0.39 13.21
CA PRO A 60 9.73 0.82 13.80
C PRO A 60 9.10 2.15 13.33
N TRP A 61 8.58 2.19 12.11
CA TRP A 61 7.95 3.38 11.51
C TRP A 61 6.42 3.32 11.48
N CYS A 62 5.81 2.32 12.13
CA CYS A 62 4.36 2.19 12.22
C CYS A 62 3.99 1.50 13.54
N GLU A 63 3.59 2.28 14.55
CA GLU A 63 3.26 1.77 15.89
C GLU A 63 2.12 0.73 15.90
N LYS A 64 1.25 0.77 14.88
CA LYS A 64 0.14 -0.16 14.67
C LYS A 64 0.54 -1.40 13.86
N GLY A 65 1.76 -1.44 13.35
CA GLY A 65 2.31 -2.49 12.51
C GLY A 65 3.09 -3.51 13.34
N PHE A 66 2.91 -4.79 13.01
CA PHE A 66 3.53 -5.91 13.70
C PHE A 66 4.15 -6.87 12.70
N ILE A 67 5.41 -7.25 12.93
CA ILE A 67 6.15 -8.27 12.20
C ILE A 67 6.03 -9.59 12.97
N THR A 68 5.72 -10.68 12.27
CA THR A 68 5.64 -12.02 12.85
C THR A 68 6.81 -12.90 12.40
N GLY A 69 6.99 -14.04 13.07
CA GLY A 69 7.78 -15.14 12.51
C GLY A 69 7.16 -15.73 11.24
N THR A 70 7.97 -16.47 10.47
CA THR A 70 7.55 -17.09 9.19
C THR A 70 6.41 -18.09 9.34
N GLU A 71 6.32 -18.76 10.48
CA GLU A 71 5.31 -19.74 10.85
C GLU A 71 3.89 -19.15 10.87
N ALA A 72 3.76 -17.86 11.21
CA ALA A 72 2.46 -17.19 11.22
C ALA A 72 1.91 -16.90 9.81
N ARG A 73 2.73 -16.99 8.75
CA ARG A 73 2.32 -16.65 7.37
C ARG A 73 1.06 -17.37 6.92
N ALA A 74 0.94 -18.66 7.24
CA ALA A 74 -0.22 -19.47 6.85
C ALA A 74 -1.42 -19.29 7.80
N LEU A 75 -1.17 -18.83 9.03
CA LEU A 75 -2.17 -18.69 10.09
C LEU A 75 -2.91 -17.34 10.01
N LEU A 76 -2.20 -16.25 9.70
CA LEU A 76 -2.76 -14.90 9.59
C LEU A 76 -4.05 -14.86 8.75
N PRO A 77 -4.08 -15.30 7.47
CA PRO A 77 -5.30 -15.18 6.66
C PRO A 77 -6.42 -16.15 7.07
N LYS A 78 -6.15 -17.11 7.97
CA LYS A 78 -7.11 -18.13 8.42
C LYS A 78 -7.66 -17.87 9.83
N HIS A 79 -7.05 -16.94 10.57
CA HIS A 79 -7.44 -16.66 11.95
C HIS A 79 -8.78 -15.91 12.01
N PRO A 80 -9.67 -16.18 12.99
CA PRO A 80 -10.95 -15.48 13.13
C PRO A 80 -10.83 -13.95 13.15
N TYR A 81 -9.76 -13.43 13.74
CA TYR A 81 -9.47 -11.98 13.79
C TYR A 81 -9.25 -11.33 12.41
N TYR A 82 -8.79 -12.08 11.41
CA TYR A 82 -8.70 -11.59 10.04
C TYR A 82 -10.10 -11.35 9.47
N PHE A 83 -11.00 -12.32 9.60
CA PHE A 83 -12.39 -12.21 9.13
C PHE A 83 -13.21 -11.19 9.94
N ALA A 84 -12.87 -10.98 11.20
CA ALA A 84 -13.43 -9.91 12.02
C ALA A 84 -12.90 -8.51 11.64
N GLY A 85 -11.88 -8.44 10.77
CA GLY A 85 -11.28 -7.19 10.31
C GLY A 85 -10.40 -6.50 11.36
N LEU A 86 -9.87 -7.23 12.36
CA LEU A 86 -9.05 -6.64 13.43
C LEU A 86 -7.64 -6.24 12.96
N TYR A 87 -7.18 -6.79 11.84
CA TYR A 87 -5.92 -6.39 11.21
C TYR A 87 -5.98 -6.60 9.69
N TYR A 88 -5.07 -5.91 9.01
CA TYR A 88 -4.82 -6.08 7.58
C TYR A 88 -3.40 -6.63 7.37
N ILE A 89 -3.27 -7.72 6.63
CA ILE A 89 -1.96 -8.31 6.31
C ILE A 89 -1.27 -7.42 5.28
N GLN A 90 -0.16 -6.80 5.66
CA GLN A 90 0.51 -5.78 4.86
C GLN A 90 2.01 -5.87 5.06
N GLU A 91 2.76 -5.64 3.99
CA GLU A 91 4.22 -5.53 4.06
C GLU A 91 4.61 -4.27 4.85
N PRO A 92 5.63 -4.32 5.73
CA PRO A 92 6.00 -3.18 6.58
C PRO A 92 6.28 -1.86 5.85
N SER A 93 7.04 -1.88 4.74
CA SER A 93 7.33 -0.67 3.96
C SER A 93 6.05 -0.07 3.35
N ALA A 94 5.12 -0.91 2.91
CA ALA A 94 3.84 -0.47 2.33
C ALA A 94 2.91 0.21 3.34
N MET A 95 3.18 0.12 4.65
CA MET A 95 2.44 0.84 5.70
C MET A 95 2.81 2.33 5.76
N LEU A 96 4.02 2.69 5.31
CA LEU A 96 4.58 4.04 5.48
C LEU A 96 3.76 5.14 4.78
N PRO A 97 3.30 5.00 3.52
CA PRO A 97 2.63 6.10 2.80
C PRO A 97 1.38 6.61 3.51
N ALA A 98 0.53 5.71 3.99
CA ALA A 98 -0.66 6.09 4.76
C ALA A 98 -0.32 6.53 6.18
N SER A 99 0.82 6.08 6.75
CA SER A 99 1.30 6.48 8.08
C SER A 99 1.73 7.96 8.09
N VAL A 100 2.50 8.39 7.10
CA VAL A 100 3.09 9.75 7.03
C VAL A 100 2.13 10.83 6.54
N LEU A 101 1.07 10.47 5.80
CA LEU A 101 0.05 11.43 5.37
C LEU A 101 -0.71 11.95 6.61
N PRO A 102 -0.70 13.27 6.89
CA PRO A 102 -1.32 13.84 8.09
C PRO A 102 -2.83 13.95 7.89
N ILE A 103 -3.54 12.83 8.07
CA ILE A 103 -5.00 12.76 7.91
C ILE A 103 -5.66 13.12 9.24
N GLU A 104 -6.56 14.09 9.18
CA GLU A 104 -7.34 14.57 10.31
C GLU A 104 -8.81 14.17 10.20
N LYS A 105 -9.52 14.20 11.32
CA LYS A 105 -10.96 13.97 11.31
C LYS A 105 -11.65 15.06 10.49
N GLY A 106 -12.58 14.65 9.62
CA GLY A 106 -13.28 15.57 8.72
C GLY A 106 -12.62 15.78 7.36
N ASP A 107 -11.37 15.35 7.16
CA ASP A 107 -10.68 15.44 5.88
C ASP A 107 -11.46 14.69 4.77
N ARG A 108 -11.40 15.24 3.56
CA ARG A 108 -11.72 14.52 2.33
C ARG A 108 -10.44 13.93 1.75
N VAL A 109 -10.34 12.61 1.73
CA VAL A 109 -9.14 11.89 1.30
C VAL A 109 -9.42 11.06 0.06
N LEU A 110 -8.52 11.14 -0.92
CA LEU A 110 -8.53 10.28 -2.11
C LEU A 110 -7.40 9.26 -2.03
N ASP A 111 -7.72 7.98 -2.18
CA ASP A 111 -6.78 6.92 -2.52
C ASP A 111 -7.05 6.49 -3.97
N LEU A 112 -6.21 6.94 -4.91
CA LEU A 112 -6.51 6.88 -6.34
C LEU A 112 -6.22 5.50 -6.98
N CYS A 113 -5.34 4.72 -6.35
CA CYS A 113 -4.90 3.39 -6.79
C CYS A 113 -5.00 2.42 -5.61
N ALA A 114 -6.18 2.38 -5.00
CA ALA A 114 -6.39 1.90 -3.65
C ALA A 114 -6.35 0.38 -3.49
N ALA A 115 -6.65 -0.39 -4.54
CA ALA A 115 -6.80 -1.83 -4.38
C ALA A 115 -5.44 -2.52 -4.13
N PRO A 116 -5.38 -3.53 -3.25
CA PRO A 116 -6.51 -4.22 -2.61
C PRO A 116 -7.06 -3.56 -1.33
N GLY A 117 -6.54 -2.41 -0.89
CA GLY A 117 -7.15 -1.60 0.18
C GLY A 117 -6.36 -1.44 1.46
N GLY A 118 -5.11 -1.92 1.52
CA GLY A 118 -4.30 -1.82 2.75
C GLY A 118 -4.09 -0.36 3.22
N LYS A 119 -3.88 0.57 2.30
CA LYS A 119 -3.75 2.01 2.60
C LYS A 119 -5.12 2.64 2.90
N ALA A 120 -6.11 2.38 2.05
CA ALA A 120 -7.51 2.78 2.26
C ALA A 120 -8.06 2.40 3.65
N VAL A 121 -7.74 1.20 4.17
CA VAL A 121 -8.13 0.79 5.53
C VAL A 121 -7.48 1.65 6.61
N GLU A 122 -6.21 2.05 6.47
CA GLU A 122 -5.58 2.98 7.43
C GLU A 122 -6.23 4.36 7.37
N ILE A 123 -6.51 4.83 6.15
CA ILE A 123 -7.13 6.13 5.93
C ILE A 123 -8.50 6.16 6.60
N ALA A 124 -9.33 5.14 6.36
CA ALA A 124 -10.62 4.98 7.02
C ALA A 124 -10.47 4.96 8.56
N ALA A 125 -9.45 4.26 9.07
CA ALA A 125 -9.18 4.20 10.51
C ALA A 125 -8.72 5.54 11.11
N LYS A 126 -7.96 6.35 10.38
CA LYS A 126 -7.58 7.71 10.79
C LYS A 126 -8.78 8.68 10.75
N LEU A 127 -9.61 8.58 9.72
CA LEU A 127 -10.85 9.35 9.59
C LEU A 127 -11.88 8.99 10.66
N ASN A 128 -11.89 7.73 11.13
CA ASN A 128 -12.72 7.22 12.21
C ASN A 128 -14.21 7.63 12.07
N GLY A 129 -14.79 7.37 10.89
CA GLY A 129 -16.19 7.69 10.58
C GLY A 129 -16.49 9.17 10.30
N SER A 130 -15.49 10.05 10.27
CA SER A 130 -15.65 11.48 9.96
C SER A 130 -15.02 11.85 8.62
N GLY A 131 -15.53 12.88 7.94
CA GLY A 131 -15.05 13.25 6.61
C GLY A 131 -15.43 12.21 5.56
N LEU A 132 -14.62 12.07 4.51
CA LEU A 132 -14.90 11.18 3.38
C LEU A 132 -13.61 10.53 2.86
N LEU A 133 -13.63 9.21 2.68
CA LEU A 133 -12.64 8.51 1.85
C LEU A 133 -13.24 8.18 0.49
N VAL A 134 -12.60 8.64 -0.59
CA VAL A 134 -12.83 8.12 -1.94
C VAL A 134 -11.70 7.16 -2.26
N ALA A 135 -12.03 5.88 -2.46
CA ALA A 135 -11.06 4.84 -2.79
C ALA A 135 -11.33 4.34 -4.21
N ASN A 136 -10.39 4.56 -5.12
CA ASN A 136 -10.51 4.23 -6.53
C ASN A 136 -9.50 3.15 -6.93
N ASP A 137 -9.90 2.23 -7.81
CA ASP A 137 -8.95 1.47 -8.62
C ASP A 137 -9.54 1.30 -10.02
N ILE A 138 -8.77 1.60 -11.06
CA ILE A 138 -9.25 1.54 -12.45
C ILE A 138 -9.79 0.15 -12.85
N SER A 139 -9.35 -0.91 -12.16
CA SER A 139 -9.85 -2.27 -12.40
C SER A 139 -11.07 -2.56 -11.53
N VAL A 140 -12.22 -2.80 -12.18
CA VAL A 140 -13.48 -3.18 -11.51
C VAL A 140 -13.29 -4.40 -10.61
N SER A 141 -12.54 -5.43 -11.06
CA SER A 141 -12.32 -6.62 -10.24
C SER A 141 -11.51 -6.35 -8.99
N ARG A 142 -10.51 -5.46 -9.08
CA ARG A 142 -9.71 -5.03 -7.93
C ARG A 142 -10.49 -4.08 -7.02
N ALA A 143 -11.32 -3.21 -7.58
CA ALA A 143 -12.23 -2.34 -6.82
C ALA A 143 -13.27 -3.15 -6.01
N MET A 144 -13.75 -4.29 -6.52
CA MET A 144 -14.60 -5.20 -5.74
C MET A 144 -13.87 -5.81 -4.55
N ALA A 145 -12.60 -6.22 -4.70
CA ALA A 145 -11.79 -6.71 -3.59
C ALA A 145 -11.51 -5.61 -2.54
N LEU A 146 -11.24 -4.40 -3.00
CA LEU A 146 -11.12 -3.20 -2.17
C LEU A 146 -12.40 -2.95 -1.35
N ALA A 147 -13.57 -2.95 -1.99
CA ALA A 147 -14.85 -2.76 -1.32
C ALA A 147 -15.09 -3.82 -0.22
N LYS A 148 -14.79 -5.09 -0.52
CA LYS A 148 -14.86 -6.18 0.47
C LYS A 148 -13.95 -5.93 1.67
N ASN A 149 -12.71 -5.50 1.44
CA ASN A 149 -11.76 -5.25 2.52
C ASN A 149 -12.16 -4.07 3.39
N LEU A 150 -12.69 -3.00 2.79
CA LEU A 150 -13.22 -1.85 3.52
C LEU A 150 -14.47 -2.20 4.35
N GLN A 151 -15.37 -3.01 3.79
CA GLN A 151 -16.53 -3.52 4.50
C GLN A 151 -16.12 -4.39 5.69
N MET A 152 -15.19 -5.32 5.49
CA MET A 152 -14.65 -6.17 6.55
C MET A 152 -13.96 -5.33 7.65
N ALA A 153 -13.26 -4.26 7.27
CA ALA A 153 -12.66 -3.31 8.20
C ALA A 153 -13.69 -2.47 8.99
N GLY A 154 -14.96 -2.43 8.57
CA GLY A 154 -16.02 -1.67 9.23
C GLY A 154 -15.98 -0.17 8.90
N ALA A 155 -15.44 0.22 7.74
CA ALA A 155 -15.40 1.61 7.31
C ALA A 155 -16.79 2.08 6.85
N SER A 156 -17.31 3.19 7.41
CA SER A 156 -18.68 3.66 7.20
C SER A 156 -18.80 4.91 6.30
N ASN A 157 -17.73 5.67 6.09
CA ASN A 157 -17.70 6.93 5.35
C ASN A 157 -16.80 6.84 4.09
N VAL A 158 -17.06 5.82 3.27
CA VAL A 158 -16.22 5.48 2.12
C VAL A 158 -17.04 5.38 0.83
N MET A 159 -16.52 5.94 -0.25
CA MET A 159 -17.00 5.75 -1.61
C MET A 159 -15.97 4.95 -2.40
N VAL A 160 -16.37 3.80 -2.94
CA VAL A 160 -15.52 3.01 -3.83
C VAL A 160 -15.88 3.30 -5.28
N THR A 161 -14.88 3.60 -6.10
CA THR A 161 -15.03 3.89 -7.53
C THR A 161 -14.10 3.01 -8.37
N ALA A 162 -14.44 2.84 -9.65
CA ALA A 162 -13.64 2.10 -10.61
C ALA A 162 -13.53 2.89 -11.90
N GLU A 163 -12.83 4.02 -11.83
CA GLU A 163 -12.72 4.98 -12.92
C GLU A 163 -11.25 5.34 -13.20
N PRO A 164 -10.91 5.67 -14.45
CA PRO A 164 -9.63 6.26 -14.74
C PRO A 164 -9.57 7.71 -14.20
N PRO A 165 -8.39 8.21 -13.78
CA PRO A 165 -8.26 9.51 -13.12
C PRO A 165 -8.86 10.70 -13.88
N GLU A 166 -8.73 10.71 -15.21
CA GLU A 166 -9.25 11.77 -16.08
C GLU A 166 -10.78 11.91 -16.07
N ARG A 167 -11.51 10.87 -15.64
CA ARG A 167 -12.98 10.93 -15.44
C ARG A 167 -13.35 11.40 -14.05
N LEU A 168 -12.44 11.30 -13.08
CA LEU A 168 -12.64 11.78 -11.72
C LEU A 168 -12.32 13.28 -11.60
N THR A 169 -11.29 13.77 -12.30
CA THR A 169 -10.84 15.16 -12.22
C THR A 169 -11.95 16.19 -12.44
N PRO A 170 -12.83 16.07 -13.46
CA PRO A 170 -13.92 17.04 -13.65
C PRO A 170 -14.94 17.05 -12.51
N CYS A 171 -15.10 15.93 -11.80
CA CYS A 171 -16.04 15.78 -10.70
C CYS A 171 -15.47 16.25 -9.35
N PHE A 172 -14.14 16.18 -9.19
CA PHE A 172 -13.45 16.41 -7.92
C PHE A 172 -12.35 17.46 -7.99
N LYS A 173 -12.45 18.43 -8.91
CA LYS A 173 -11.49 19.53 -9.02
C LYS A 173 -11.34 20.26 -7.68
N GLU A 174 -10.10 20.38 -7.21
CA GLU A 174 -9.76 21.03 -5.94
C GLU A 174 -10.69 20.61 -4.78
N TYR A 175 -10.97 19.31 -4.65
CA TYR A 175 -11.96 18.80 -3.69
C TYR A 175 -11.37 18.05 -2.49
N PHE A 176 -10.17 17.47 -2.63
CA PHE A 176 -9.56 16.66 -1.57
C PHE A 176 -8.56 17.45 -0.74
N ASP A 177 -8.65 17.27 0.58
CA ASP A 177 -7.70 17.80 1.55
C ASP A 177 -6.38 17.03 1.49
N LYS A 178 -6.46 15.71 1.28
CA LYS A 178 -5.32 14.81 1.22
C LYS A 178 -5.47 13.81 0.07
N ILE A 179 -4.38 13.48 -0.61
CA ILE A 179 -4.36 12.46 -1.67
C ILE A 179 -3.21 11.49 -1.44
N ILE A 180 -3.48 10.19 -1.58
CA ILE A 180 -2.46 9.15 -1.63
C ILE A 180 -2.42 8.54 -3.03
N LEU A 181 -1.21 8.43 -3.57
CA LEU A 181 -0.91 7.85 -4.87
C LEU A 181 0.06 6.70 -4.70
N ASP A 182 -0.47 5.51 -4.43
CA ASP A 182 0.29 4.27 -4.52
C ASP A 182 0.22 3.73 -5.94
N VAL A 183 1.00 4.34 -6.82
CA VAL A 183 0.82 4.22 -8.26
C VAL A 183 1.30 2.87 -8.80
N PRO A 184 0.70 2.36 -9.90
CA PRO A 184 1.25 1.21 -10.60
C PRO A 184 2.71 1.48 -11.02
N CYS A 185 3.57 0.49 -10.81
CA CYS A 185 5.00 0.60 -11.09
C CYS A 185 5.57 -0.72 -11.62
N SER A 186 6.86 -0.71 -11.95
CA SER A 186 7.62 -1.89 -12.41
C SER A 186 7.76 -3.00 -11.36
N GLY A 187 7.49 -2.70 -10.07
CA GLY A 187 7.32 -3.70 -9.02
C GLY A 187 8.60 -4.44 -8.59
N GLU A 188 9.77 -3.83 -8.75
CA GLU A 188 11.06 -4.49 -8.47
C GLU A 188 11.20 -4.92 -7.00
N GLY A 189 10.60 -4.17 -6.06
CA GLY A 189 10.56 -4.54 -4.64
C GLY A 189 9.77 -5.82 -4.36
N MET A 190 8.97 -6.27 -5.33
CA MET A 190 8.17 -7.49 -5.24
C MET A 190 8.86 -8.71 -5.86
N PHE A 191 10.00 -8.57 -6.55
CA PHE A 191 10.72 -9.70 -7.18
C PHE A 191 11.00 -10.83 -6.19
N ARG A 192 11.34 -10.50 -4.94
CA ARG A 192 11.60 -11.50 -3.89
C ARG A 192 10.36 -12.32 -3.51
N ARG A 193 9.15 -11.78 -3.72
CA ARG A 193 7.88 -12.39 -3.29
C ARG A 193 7.05 -12.96 -4.43
N GLU A 194 7.07 -12.31 -5.58
CA GLU A 194 6.21 -12.58 -6.73
C GLU A 194 7.05 -12.65 -8.02
N PRO A 195 7.65 -13.81 -8.32
CA PRO A 195 8.52 -13.98 -9.49
C PRO A 195 7.84 -13.67 -10.82
N GLU A 196 6.52 -13.78 -10.90
CA GLU A 196 5.73 -13.45 -12.09
C GLU A 196 5.86 -11.97 -12.50
N ILE A 197 6.15 -11.07 -11.56
CA ILE A 197 6.37 -9.64 -11.85
C ILE A 197 7.62 -9.44 -12.70
N ILE A 198 8.62 -10.33 -12.62
CA ILE A 198 9.83 -10.26 -13.44
C ILE A 198 9.48 -10.34 -14.94
N LYS A 199 8.49 -11.17 -15.32
CA LYS A 199 8.05 -11.28 -16.72
C LYS A 199 7.46 -9.95 -17.22
N ASN A 200 6.62 -9.31 -16.41
CA ASN A 200 6.05 -7.99 -16.74
C ASN A 200 7.12 -6.90 -16.80
N TRP A 201 8.15 -6.99 -15.95
CA TRP A 201 9.28 -6.06 -15.98
C TRP A 201 10.09 -6.20 -17.28
N ILE A 202 10.34 -7.43 -17.73
CA ILE A 202 11.05 -7.69 -19.00
C ILE A 202 10.25 -7.14 -20.20
N ASP A 203 8.93 -7.31 -20.20
CA ASP A 203 8.04 -6.88 -21.30
C ASP A 203 7.90 -5.34 -21.39
N LYS A 204 7.62 -4.68 -20.26
CA LYS A 204 7.26 -3.24 -20.26
C LYS A 204 8.38 -2.33 -19.74
N GLY A 205 9.13 -2.80 -18.76
CA GLY A 205 10.17 -2.04 -18.05
C GLY A 205 9.67 -0.78 -17.31
N PRO A 206 10.58 -0.07 -16.60
CA PRO A 206 10.23 1.11 -15.81
C PRO A 206 9.73 2.30 -16.64
N VAL A 207 10.24 2.48 -17.86
CA VAL A 207 9.90 3.63 -18.73
C VAL A 207 8.41 3.65 -19.08
N TYR A 208 7.80 2.48 -19.29
CA TYR A 208 6.36 2.37 -19.54
C TYR A 208 5.54 2.93 -18.37
N TYR A 209 5.87 2.51 -17.14
CA TYR A 209 5.14 2.94 -15.94
C TYR A 209 5.40 4.41 -15.60
N SER A 210 6.62 4.92 -15.81
CA SER A 210 6.94 6.33 -15.53
C SER A 210 6.00 7.31 -16.27
N ARG A 211 5.56 7.00 -17.49
CA ARG A 211 4.60 7.82 -18.23
C ARG A 211 3.23 7.82 -17.55
N ILE A 212 2.72 6.64 -17.23
CA ILE A 212 1.43 6.46 -16.54
C ILE A 212 1.45 7.16 -15.18
N GLN A 213 2.53 7.03 -14.42
CA GLN A 213 2.69 7.66 -13.10
C GLN A 213 2.62 9.18 -13.17
N LYS A 214 3.23 9.78 -14.20
CA LYS A 214 3.19 11.24 -14.44
C LYS A 214 1.77 11.71 -14.79
N ASP A 215 1.03 10.94 -15.56
CA ASP A 215 -0.35 11.28 -15.93
C ASP A 215 -1.27 11.15 -14.70
N ILE A 216 -1.16 10.07 -13.93
CA ILE A 216 -1.88 9.89 -12.65
C ILE A 216 -1.59 11.06 -11.69
N LEU A 217 -0.31 11.43 -11.53
CA LEU A 217 0.09 12.53 -10.66
C LEU A 217 -0.50 13.87 -11.12
N ARG A 218 -0.57 14.12 -12.43
CA ARG A 218 -1.15 15.34 -13.00
C ARG A 218 -2.65 15.44 -12.70
N GLU A 219 -3.39 14.36 -12.93
CA GLU A 219 -4.83 14.33 -12.63
C GLU A 219 -5.10 14.47 -11.13
N ALA A 220 -4.32 13.77 -10.30
CA ALA A 220 -4.41 13.89 -8.85
C ALA A 220 -4.13 15.32 -8.35
N TYR A 221 -3.14 16.00 -8.93
CA TYR A 221 -2.83 17.38 -8.58
C TYR A 221 -4.04 18.31 -8.81
N HIS A 222 -4.77 18.15 -9.91
CA HIS A 222 -5.98 18.94 -10.18
C HIS A 222 -7.14 18.66 -9.22
N MET A 223 -7.15 17.50 -8.57
CA MET A 223 -8.15 17.15 -7.56
C MET A 223 -7.76 17.60 -6.14
N LEU A 224 -6.50 18.02 -5.92
CA LEU A 224 -5.99 18.47 -4.63
C LEU A 224 -6.38 19.93 -4.38
N LYS A 225 -6.87 20.22 -3.17
CA LYS A 225 -7.15 21.59 -2.74
C LYS A 225 -5.86 22.42 -2.61
N PRO A 226 -5.91 23.74 -2.82
CA PRO A 226 -4.85 24.63 -2.38
C PRO A 226 -4.52 24.40 -0.90
N GLY A 227 -3.23 24.19 -0.59
CA GLY A 227 -2.77 23.85 0.76
C GLY A 227 -2.97 22.38 1.18
N GLY A 228 -3.54 21.54 0.32
CA GLY A 228 -3.67 20.11 0.56
C GLY A 228 -2.33 19.37 0.53
N SER A 229 -2.30 18.14 1.05
CA SER A 229 -1.09 17.30 1.05
C SER A 229 -1.26 16.08 0.15
N LEU A 230 -0.21 15.75 -0.60
CA LEU A 230 -0.17 14.58 -1.46
C LEU A 230 1.02 13.71 -1.08
N VAL A 231 0.79 12.40 -0.99
CA VAL A 231 1.86 11.40 -0.87
C VAL A 231 1.89 10.56 -2.15
N TYR A 232 3.07 10.49 -2.76
CA TYR A 232 3.37 9.62 -3.90
C TYR A 232 4.26 8.47 -3.43
N SER A 233 3.89 7.23 -3.75
CA SER A 233 4.66 6.05 -3.40
C SER A 233 4.68 5.00 -4.50
N THR A 234 5.79 4.26 -4.56
CA THR A 234 5.99 3.10 -5.43
C THR A 234 6.59 1.94 -4.64
N CYS A 235 6.49 0.72 -5.16
CA CYS A 235 7.21 -0.46 -4.65
C CYS A 235 8.34 -0.89 -5.60
N THR A 236 9.02 0.09 -6.21
CA THR A 236 10.09 -0.11 -7.20
C THR A 236 11.31 0.75 -6.83
N PHE A 237 12.48 0.40 -7.35
CA PHE A 237 13.73 1.14 -7.12
C PHE A 237 14.09 2.11 -8.26
N SER A 238 13.60 1.85 -9.47
CA SER A 238 13.76 2.68 -10.68
C SER A 238 12.94 3.97 -10.69
#